data_AF-A0A151S9E3-F1
#
_entry.id   AF-A0A151S9E3-F1
#
_cell.length_a   1.000
_cell.length_b   1.000
_cell.length_c   1.000
_cell.angle_alpha   90.00
_cell.angle_beta   90.00
_cell.angle_gamma   90.00
#
_symmetry.space_group_name_H-M   'P 1'
#
loop_
_entity.id
_entity.type
_entity.pdbx_description
1 polymer ?
#
loop_
_entity_poly.entity_id
_entity_poly.type
_entity_poly.pdbx_seq_one_letter_code
_entity_poly.pdbx_strand_id
1 'polypeptide(L)'
;MRNINSVKQEFLKKWIWGLRKFSSEKKNMNLMERKKAIKASADLAMASTRNKTTRWSRALIANASRDGNSKVLTEHVLGSLSSPQRVRKSFTNNSHSIRIRSCRNMLRRNRGVHRTKDRVVASFVAKKLVEKRTRRLKSLVPGGESMEDVCLVEETLDYIQSLRAQVEVMRCLVTASELMILNPS
;
A
#
# COMPACT_ATOMS: atom_id res chain seq x y z
N MET A 1 14.90 -4.05 6.11
CA MET A 1 14.44 -3.45 4.83
C MET A 1 15.05 -4.24 3.68
N ARG A 2 14.29 -4.57 2.62
CA ARG A 2 14.84 -5.31 1.46
C ARG A 2 15.79 -4.42 0.66
N ASN A 3 16.81 -5.03 0.04
CA ASN A 3 17.70 -4.34 -0.88
C ASN A 3 16.89 -3.79 -2.07
N ILE A 4 16.98 -2.49 -2.32
CA ILE A 4 16.19 -1.80 -3.35
C ILE A 4 16.48 -2.33 -4.77
N ASN A 5 17.71 -2.76 -5.05
CA ASN A 5 18.08 -3.31 -6.36
C ASN A 5 17.42 -4.67 -6.58
N SER A 6 17.35 -5.51 -5.54
CA SER A 6 16.59 -6.77 -5.59
C SER A 6 15.11 -6.52 -5.84
N VAL A 7 14.50 -5.53 -5.16
CA VAL A 7 13.09 -5.16 -5.38
C VAL A 7 12.86 -4.68 -6.82
N LYS A 8 13.75 -3.85 -7.37
CA LYS A 8 13.69 -3.40 -8.77
C LYS A 8 13.76 -4.57 -9.75
N GLN A 9 14.70 -5.49 -9.55
CA GLN A 9 14.85 -6.66 -10.42
C GLN A 9 13.64 -7.59 -10.37
N GLU A 10 13.12 -7.88 -9.17
CA GLU A 10 11.90 -8.68 -9.01
C GLU A 10 10.69 -8.01 -9.64
N PHE A 11 10.54 -6.69 -9.44
CA PHE A 11 9.48 -5.90 -10.05
C PHE A 11 9.56 -5.99 -11.58
N LEU A 12 10.72 -5.72 -12.16
CA LEU A 12 10.92 -5.75 -13.61
C LEU A 12 10.61 -7.13 -14.20
N LYS A 13 11.11 -8.21 -13.57
CA LYS A 13 10.81 -9.59 -14.01
C LYS A 13 9.31 -9.87 -14.02
N LYS A 14 8.61 -9.55 -12.92
CA LYS A 14 7.16 -9.73 -12.80
C LYS A 14 6.38 -8.85 -13.77
N TRP A 15 6.84 -7.63 -14.01
CA TRP A 15 6.18 -6.68 -14.90
C TRP A 15 6.32 -7.06 -16.38
N ILE A 16 7.51 -7.45 -16.84
CA ILE A 16 7.73 -7.98 -18.20
C ILE A 16 6.80 -9.17 -18.45
N TRP A 17 6.71 -10.08 -17.47
CA TRP A 17 5.82 -11.24 -17.57
C TRP A 17 4.35 -10.82 -17.71
N GLY A 18 3.89 -9.88 -16.87
CA GLY A 18 2.52 -9.37 -16.92
C GLY A 18 2.20 -8.64 -18.23
N LEU A 19 3.15 -7.88 -18.79
CA LEU A 19 2.99 -7.18 -20.06
C LEU A 19 2.87 -8.16 -21.23
N ARG A 20 3.74 -9.19 -21.29
CA ARG A 20 3.68 -10.23 -22.33
C ARG A 20 2.31 -10.91 -22.36
N LYS A 21 1.77 -11.23 -21.18
CA LYS A 21 0.48 -11.90 -21.06
C LYS A 21 -0.68 -11.03 -21.55
N PHE A 22 -0.70 -9.73 -21.22
CA PHE A 22 -1.69 -8.79 -21.79
C PHE A 22 -1.58 -8.67 -23.32
N SER A 23 -0.36 -8.61 -23.85
CA SER A 23 -0.13 -8.57 -25.30
C SER A 23 -0.63 -9.83 -26.01
N SER A 24 -0.53 -11.00 -25.37
CA SER A 24 -1.05 -12.27 -25.90
C SER A 24 -2.57 -12.40 -25.84
N GLU A 25 -3.22 -11.82 -24.82
CA GLU A 25 -4.67 -11.98 -24.60
C GLU A 25 -5.53 -11.08 -25.49
N LYS A 26 -5.05 -9.90 -25.87
CA LYS A 26 -5.84 -8.95 -26.67
C LYS A 26 -4.97 -8.22 -27.69
N LYS A 27 -4.92 -8.75 -28.91
CA LYS A 27 -4.14 -8.20 -30.04
C LYS A 27 -4.63 -6.81 -30.49
N ASN A 28 -5.93 -6.54 -30.36
CA ASN A 28 -6.57 -5.28 -30.75
C ASN A 28 -7.11 -4.52 -29.53
N MET A 29 -6.22 -3.84 -28.82
CA MET A 29 -6.60 -2.95 -27.72
C MET A 29 -6.64 -1.49 -28.17
N ASN A 30 -7.69 -0.76 -27.77
CA ASN A 30 -7.68 0.69 -27.93
C ASN A 30 -6.67 1.35 -26.97
N LEU A 31 -6.33 2.62 -27.19
CA LEU A 31 -5.33 3.33 -26.38
C LEU A 31 -5.66 3.35 -24.88
N MET A 32 -6.94 3.49 -24.52
CA MET A 32 -7.38 3.53 -23.12
C MET A 32 -7.25 2.16 -22.45
N GLU A 33 -7.57 1.09 -23.17
CA GLU A 33 -7.38 -0.28 -22.73
C GLU A 33 -5.91 -0.61 -22.54
N ARG A 34 -5.04 -0.18 -23.47
CA ARG A 34 -3.58 -0.33 -23.34
C ARG A 34 -3.06 0.38 -22.08
N LYS A 35 -3.47 1.63 -21.85
CA LYS A 35 -3.09 2.38 -20.64
C LYS A 35 -3.56 1.68 -19.36
N LYS A 36 -4.79 1.18 -19.33
CA LYS A 36 -5.34 0.40 -18.20
C LYS A 36 -4.57 -0.90 -17.97
N ALA A 37 -4.26 -1.64 -19.03
CA ALA A 37 -3.51 -2.89 -18.95
C ALA A 37 -2.08 -2.68 -18.45
N ILE A 38 -1.38 -1.66 -18.94
CA ILE A 38 -0.03 -1.29 -18.46
C ILE A 38 -0.07 -0.98 -16.96
N LYS A 39 -1.04 -0.16 -16.53
CA LYS A 39 -1.22 0.19 -15.11
C LYS A 39 -1.53 -1.05 -14.26
N ALA A 40 -2.51 -1.85 -14.66
CA ALA A 40 -2.91 -3.07 -13.95
C ALA A 40 -1.76 -4.07 -13.84
N SER A 41 -0.98 -4.24 -14.92
CA SER A 41 0.22 -5.07 -14.93
C SER A 41 1.28 -4.58 -13.93
N ALA A 42 1.51 -3.27 -13.88
CA ALA A 42 2.46 -2.67 -12.95
C ALA A 42 2.01 -2.82 -11.50
N ASP A 43 0.73 -2.54 -11.21
CA ASP A 43 0.13 -2.68 -9.87
C ASP A 43 0.21 -4.14 -9.38
N LEU A 44 -0.07 -5.10 -10.26
CA LEU A 44 0.01 -6.53 -9.94
C LEU A 44 1.46 -6.99 -9.76
N ALA A 45 2.38 -6.53 -10.59
CA ALA A 45 3.81 -6.83 -10.47
C ALA A 45 4.36 -6.29 -9.15
N MET A 46 4.06 -5.03 -8.80
CA MET A 46 4.41 -4.42 -7.51
C MET A 46 3.86 -5.23 -6.34
N ALA A 47 2.56 -5.53 -6.35
CA ALA A 47 1.94 -6.30 -5.27
C ALA A 47 2.60 -7.68 -5.11
N SER A 48 2.91 -8.32 -6.24
CA SER A 48 3.53 -9.63 -6.27
C SER A 48 4.99 -9.61 -5.84
N THR A 49 5.75 -8.52 -6.01
CA THR A 49 7.09 -8.40 -5.39
C THR A 49 7.04 -8.55 -3.88
N ARG A 50 5.94 -8.14 -3.24
CA ARG A 50 5.74 -8.29 -1.80
C ARG A 50 5.13 -9.62 -1.38
N ASN A 51 4.93 -10.57 -2.30
CA ASN A 51 4.36 -11.90 -2.02
C ASN A 51 3.08 -11.84 -1.16
N LYS A 52 2.22 -10.83 -1.37
CA LYS A 52 0.98 -10.57 -0.58
C LYS A 52 1.18 -10.36 0.93
N THR A 53 2.40 -10.14 1.40
CA THR A 53 2.68 -10.02 2.84
C THR A 53 2.09 -8.74 3.42
N THR A 54 2.04 -7.67 2.63
CA THR A 54 1.55 -6.36 3.06
C THR A 54 0.06 -6.18 2.81
N ARG A 55 -0.62 -5.35 3.60
CA ARG A 55 -2.04 -5.04 3.39
C ARG A 55 -2.23 -4.25 2.10
N TRP A 56 -1.32 -3.34 1.77
CA TRP A 56 -1.42 -2.56 0.53
C TRP A 56 -1.30 -3.43 -0.73
N SER A 57 -0.41 -4.45 -0.73
CA SER A 57 -0.26 -5.34 -1.89
C SER A 57 -1.50 -6.19 -2.12
N ARG A 58 -2.12 -6.69 -1.04
CA ARG A 58 -3.41 -7.40 -1.10
C ARG A 58 -4.53 -6.51 -1.64
N ALA A 59 -4.56 -5.24 -1.25
CA ALA A 59 -5.54 -4.28 -1.76
C ALA A 59 -5.37 -4.05 -3.28
N LEU A 60 -4.14 -3.94 -3.78
CA LEU A 60 -3.89 -3.84 -5.22
C LEU A 60 -4.35 -5.08 -5.99
N ILE A 61 -4.07 -6.28 -5.48
CA ILE A 61 -4.52 -7.53 -6.10
C ILE A 61 -6.05 -7.59 -6.13
N ALA A 62 -6.72 -7.23 -5.02
CA ALA A 62 -8.16 -7.18 -4.94
C ALA A 62 -8.77 -6.18 -5.94
N ASN A 63 -8.14 -5.02 -6.12
CA ASN A 63 -8.56 -4.03 -7.10
C ASN A 63 -8.40 -4.55 -8.54
N ALA A 64 -7.26 -5.18 -8.85
CA ALA A 64 -7.01 -5.77 -10.17
C ALA A 64 -8.03 -6.88 -10.51
N SER A 65 -8.39 -7.72 -9.54
CA SER A 65 -9.38 -8.80 -9.73
C SER A 65 -10.79 -8.31 -10.06
N ARG A 66 -11.12 -7.03 -9.82
CA ARG A 66 -12.44 -6.46 -10.16
C ARG A 66 -12.54 -6.08 -11.63
N ASP A 67 -11.41 -5.78 -12.28
CA ASP A 67 -11.34 -5.58 -13.72
C ASP A 67 -11.22 -6.96 -14.37
N GLY A 68 -12.31 -7.47 -14.96
CA GLY A 68 -12.47 -8.86 -15.42
C GLY A 68 -11.35 -9.41 -16.32
N ASN A 69 -10.54 -8.55 -16.95
CA ASN A 69 -9.38 -8.94 -17.76
C ASN A 69 -8.16 -9.36 -16.92
N SER A 70 -8.07 -8.99 -15.65
CA SER A 70 -6.87 -9.23 -14.84
C SER A 70 -6.97 -10.50 -13.99
N LYS A 71 -8.08 -11.23 -14.05
CA LYS A 71 -8.33 -12.45 -13.27
C LYS A 71 -7.32 -13.56 -13.60
N VAL A 72 -7.05 -13.75 -14.89
CA VAL A 72 -6.07 -14.74 -15.38
C VAL A 72 -4.65 -14.41 -14.91
N LEU A 73 -4.30 -13.11 -14.84
CA LEU A 73 -3.02 -12.66 -14.32
C LEU A 73 -2.90 -12.88 -12.81
N THR A 74 -3.98 -12.62 -12.06
CA THR A 74 -3.99 -12.82 -10.60
C THR A 74 -3.89 -14.27 -10.19
N GLU A 75 -4.27 -15.25 -11.02
CA GLU A 75 -4.09 -16.66 -10.71
C GLU A 75 -2.65 -17.14 -11.00
N HIS A 76 -2.04 -16.64 -12.07
CA HIS A 76 -0.72 -17.11 -12.52
C HIS A 76 0.49 -16.39 -11.91
N VAL A 77 0.44 -15.08 -11.66
CA VAL A 77 1.54 -14.38 -10.94
C VAL A 77 1.67 -14.89 -9.51
N LEU A 78 0.60 -15.47 -9.01
CA LEU A 78 0.32 -15.63 -7.60
C LEU A 78 0.42 -17.07 -7.13
N GLY A 79 0.53 -18.02 -8.08
CA GLY A 79 0.40 -19.45 -7.86
C GLY A 79 -1.01 -19.81 -7.39
N SER A 80 -1.49 -21.00 -7.74
CA SER A 80 -2.79 -21.56 -7.30
C SER A 80 -2.84 -21.85 -5.79
N LEU A 81 -2.58 -20.86 -4.95
CA LEU A 81 -2.78 -20.91 -3.51
C LEU A 81 -3.66 -19.72 -3.09
N SER A 82 -4.92 -20.10 -2.87
CA SER A 82 -5.95 -19.38 -2.12
C SER A 82 -6.68 -18.29 -2.88
N SER A 83 -7.89 -18.66 -3.30
CA SER A 83 -9.08 -17.82 -3.49
C SER A 83 -9.03 -16.52 -2.67
N PRO A 84 -9.46 -15.37 -3.22
CA PRO A 84 -9.59 -14.15 -2.43
C PRO A 84 -10.63 -14.39 -1.33
N GLN A 85 -10.13 -14.66 -0.13
CA GLN A 85 -10.95 -14.75 1.07
C GLN A 85 -11.57 -13.37 1.25
N ARG A 86 -12.85 -13.25 0.85
CA ARG A 86 -13.69 -12.10 1.16
C ARG A 86 -13.56 -11.87 2.66
N VAL A 87 -12.95 -10.76 3.06
CA VAL A 87 -12.84 -10.37 4.46
C VAL A 87 -14.26 -10.06 4.93
N ARG A 88 -14.97 -11.09 5.40
CA ARG A 88 -16.20 -10.91 6.18
C ARG A 88 -15.78 -10.26 7.48
N LYS A 89 -16.32 -9.06 7.73
CA LYS A 89 -16.19 -8.35 9.00
C LYS A 89 -16.72 -9.28 10.11
N SER A 90 -15.85 -9.69 11.03
CA SER A 90 -16.26 -10.27 12.30
C SER A 90 -16.10 -9.17 13.36
N PHE A 91 -17.22 -8.70 13.89
CA PHE A 91 -17.23 -7.93 15.13
C PHE A 91 -17.07 -8.93 16.27
N THR A 92 -15.91 -8.98 16.90
CA THR A 92 -15.73 -9.66 18.19
C THR A 92 -15.44 -8.60 19.25
N ASN A 93 -16.50 -8.26 19.99
CA ASN A 93 -16.38 -7.61 21.28
C ASN A 93 -15.51 -8.49 22.18
N ASN A 94 -14.41 -7.95 22.71
CA ASN A 94 -13.83 -8.51 23.91
C ASN A 94 -13.31 -7.40 24.82
N SER A 95 -14.14 -7.08 25.81
CA SER A 95 -13.82 -6.19 26.92
C SER A 95 -12.89 -6.95 27.86
N HIS A 96 -11.65 -6.50 28.02
CA HIS A 96 -10.83 -6.89 29.16
C HIS A 96 -10.67 -5.70 30.09
N SER A 97 -11.42 -5.73 31.19
CA SER A 97 -11.30 -4.81 32.30
C SER A 97 -10.03 -5.11 33.08
N ILE A 98 -8.97 -4.32 32.87
CA ILE A 98 -7.86 -4.29 33.82
C ILE A 98 -8.20 -3.24 34.88
N ARG A 99 -8.71 -3.71 36.02
CA ARG A 99 -8.79 -2.91 37.25
C ARG A 99 -7.37 -2.68 37.75
N ILE A 100 -6.82 -1.49 37.54
CA ILE A 100 -5.68 -1.01 38.34
C ILE A 100 -6.23 -0.13 39.45
N ARG A 101 -6.32 -0.74 40.63
CA ARG A 101 -6.55 -0.10 41.92
C ARG A 101 -5.16 0.15 42.51
N SER A 102 -4.70 1.40 42.60
CA SER A 102 -3.58 1.73 43.50
C SER A 102 -3.40 3.22 43.77
N CYS A 103 -3.38 3.54 45.06
CA CYS A 103 -2.74 4.69 45.73
C CYS A 103 -3.21 6.12 45.40
N ARG A 104 -4.29 6.54 46.08
CA ARG A 104 -4.35 7.91 46.61
C ARG A 104 -3.33 8.01 47.74
N ASN A 105 -2.37 8.91 47.60
CA ASN A 105 -1.98 9.92 48.59
C ASN A 105 -0.70 10.59 48.12
N MET A 106 -0.75 11.92 47.96
CA MET A 106 0.22 12.87 48.51
C MET A 106 -0.12 14.26 47.99
N LEU A 107 -0.46 15.13 48.94
CA LEU A 107 -0.66 16.56 48.76
C LEU A 107 0.48 17.16 47.94
N ARG A 108 0.17 17.59 46.70
CA ARG A 108 1.10 18.37 45.87
C ARG A 108 0.44 19.69 45.49
N ARG A 109 0.74 20.69 46.34
CA ARG A 109 0.81 22.14 46.08
C ARG A 109 0.03 22.66 44.85
N ASN A 110 -1.00 23.46 45.13
CA ASN A 110 -1.68 24.34 44.17
C ASN A 110 -0.71 25.36 43.56
N ARG A 111 -0.02 25.00 42.47
CA ARG A 111 0.60 25.91 41.48
C ARG A 111 0.60 25.23 40.11
N GLY A 112 -0.52 25.27 39.38
CA GLY A 112 -0.57 24.65 38.04
C GLY A 112 -1.89 24.69 37.25
N VAL A 113 -2.97 25.27 37.77
CA VAL A 113 -4.31 25.18 37.15
C VAL A 113 -4.42 25.91 35.79
N HIS A 114 -3.60 26.94 35.55
CA HIS A 114 -3.57 27.63 34.25
C HIS A 114 -2.81 26.85 33.16
N ARG A 115 -1.72 26.14 33.52
CA ARG A 115 -0.89 25.41 32.55
C ARG A 115 -1.55 24.12 32.06
N THR A 116 -2.47 23.54 32.84
CA THR A 116 -3.15 22.28 32.48
C THR A 116 -4.24 22.50 31.45
N LYS A 117 -5.00 23.60 31.50
CA LYS A 117 -6.02 23.93 30.47
C LYS A 117 -5.36 24.13 29.10
N ASP A 118 -4.31 24.93 29.03
CA ASP A 118 -3.57 25.15 27.77
C ASP A 118 -2.96 23.86 27.22
N ARG A 119 -2.42 23.00 28.10
CA ARG A 119 -1.89 21.69 27.69
C ARG A 119 -2.97 20.74 27.18
N VAL A 120 -4.16 20.74 27.77
CA VAL A 120 -5.31 19.93 27.33
C VAL A 120 -5.83 20.43 25.98
N VAL A 121 -5.94 21.75 25.79
CA VAL A 121 -6.32 22.36 24.50
C VAL A 121 -5.27 22.03 23.44
N ALA A 122 -3.98 22.21 23.73
CA ALA A 122 -2.89 21.85 22.81
C ALA A 122 -2.91 20.35 22.45
N SER A 123 -3.15 19.47 23.43
CA SER A 123 -3.28 18.03 23.19
C SER A 123 -4.48 17.69 22.30
N PHE A 124 -5.61 18.37 22.48
CA PHE A 124 -6.79 18.18 21.63
C PHE A 124 -6.53 18.64 20.19
N VAL A 125 -5.90 19.82 20.02
CA VAL A 125 -5.52 20.34 18.71
C VAL A 125 -4.53 19.40 18.01
N ALA A 126 -3.50 18.93 18.74
CA ALA A 126 -2.54 17.96 18.22
C ALA A 126 -3.24 16.65 17.78
N LYS A 127 -4.15 16.12 18.61
CA LYS A 127 -4.94 14.93 18.26
C LYS A 127 -5.77 15.16 17.00
N LYS A 128 -6.46 16.28 16.89
CA LYS A 128 -7.26 16.63 15.69
C LYS A 128 -6.41 16.76 14.43
N LEU A 129 -5.21 17.33 14.55
CA LEU A 129 -4.28 17.42 13.44
C LEU A 129 -3.78 16.04 13.00
N VAL A 130 -3.43 15.17 13.95
CA VAL A 130 -3.04 13.79 13.69
C VAL A 130 -4.18 13.03 13.01
N GLU A 131 -5.41 13.08 13.54
CA GLU A 131 -6.60 12.46 12.93
C GLU A 131 -6.80 12.91 11.48
N LYS A 132 -6.61 14.20 11.19
CA LYS A 132 -6.72 14.74 9.83
C LYS A 132 -5.61 14.23 8.90
N ARG A 133 -4.36 14.18 9.37
CA ARG A 133 -3.22 13.68 8.60
C ARG A 133 -3.32 12.17 8.36
N THR A 134 -3.69 11.40 9.39
CA THR A 134 -3.93 9.95 9.29
C THR A 134 -5.00 9.65 8.26
N ARG A 135 -6.15 10.35 8.27
CA ARG A 135 -7.19 10.17 7.24
C ARG A 135 -6.66 10.44 5.82
N ARG A 136 -5.89 11.52 5.63
CA ARG A 136 -5.27 11.78 4.32
C ARG A 136 -4.32 10.66 3.92
N LEU A 137 -3.51 10.16 4.84
CA LEU A 137 -2.58 9.07 4.55
C LEU A 137 -3.32 7.77 4.18
N LYS A 138 -4.41 7.44 4.88
CA LYS A 138 -5.28 6.29 4.56
C LYS A 138 -5.84 6.36 3.14
N SER A 139 -6.17 7.55 2.65
CA SER A 139 -6.66 7.72 1.28
C SER A 139 -5.58 7.57 0.19
N LEU A 140 -4.29 7.69 0.56
CA LEU A 140 -3.17 7.60 -0.37
C LEU A 140 -2.61 6.18 -0.49
N VAL A 141 -2.70 5.38 0.57
CA VAL A 141 -2.19 4.01 0.59
C VAL A 141 -3.27 3.06 0.08
N PRO A 142 -2.98 2.16 -0.88
CA PRO A 142 -3.94 1.15 -1.31
C PRO A 142 -4.50 0.36 -0.12
N GLY A 143 -5.82 0.38 0.07
CA GLY A 143 -6.49 -0.28 1.21
C GLY A 143 -6.34 0.44 2.56
N GLY A 144 -5.71 1.62 2.61
CA GLY A 144 -5.42 2.38 3.82
C GLY A 144 -6.66 2.73 4.64
N GLU A 145 -7.81 2.96 4.00
CA GLU A 145 -9.09 3.22 4.68
C GLU A 145 -9.53 2.09 5.62
N SER A 146 -9.07 0.86 5.37
CA SER A 146 -9.36 -0.31 6.21
C SER A 146 -8.24 -0.64 7.21
N MET A 147 -7.15 0.14 7.23
CA MET A 147 -5.99 -0.12 8.10
C MET A 147 -6.13 0.56 9.46
N GLU A 148 -5.58 -0.10 10.48
CA GLU A 148 -5.36 0.49 11.80
C GLU A 148 -4.21 1.51 11.75
N ASP A 149 -4.29 2.54 12.60
CA ASP A 149 -3.34 3.65 12.61
C ASP A 149 -1.90 3.19 12.93
N VAL A 150 -1.76 2.13 13.74
CA VAL A 150 -0.46 1.59 14.18
C VAL A 150 0.32 0.98 13.00
N CYS A 151 -0.35 0.21 12.13
CA CYS A 151 0.31 -0.42 10.97
C CYS A 151 0.42 0.53 9.75
N LEU A 152 -0.33 1.64 9.73
CA LEU A 152 -0.40 2.52 8.56
C LEU A 152 0.95 3.08 8.14
N VAL A 153 1.78 3.48 9.12
CA VAL A 153 3.11 4.07 8.85
C VAL A 153 4.06 3.04 8.24
N GLU A 154 4.09 1.81 8.78
CA GLU A 154 4.92 0.72 8.27
C GLU A 154 4.52 0.32 6.84
N GLU A 155 3.21 0.17 6.60
CA GLU A 155 2.65 -0.12 5.27
C GLU A 155 2.96 1.01 4.27
N THR A 156 2.91 2.27 4.73
CA THR A 156 3.27 3.44 3.91
C THR A 156 4.74 3.41 3.52
N LEU A 157 5.65 3.13 4.46
CA LEU A 157 7.08 3.07 4.18
C LEU A 157 7.40 1.98 3.15
N ASP A 158 6.79 0.80 3.31
CA ASP A 158 6.95 -0.30 2.35
C ASP A 158 6.37 0.04 0.96
N TYR A 159 5.23 0.73 0.93
CA TYR A 159 4.61 1.18 -0.32
C TYR A 159 5.47 2.24 -1.02
N ILE A 160 6.02 3.22 -0.29
CA ILE A 160 6.95 4.22 -0.85
C ILE A 160 8.17 3.54 -1.45
N GLN A 161 8.75 2.54 -0.77
CA GLN A 161 9.89 1.79 -1.31
C GLN A 161 9.53 1.11 -2.64
N SER A 162 8.33 0.53 -2.72
CA SER A 162 7.84 -0.15 -3.91
C SER A 162 7.54 0.82 -5.06
N LEU A 163 6.98 2.00 -4.76
CA LEU A 163 6.78 3.07 -5.73
C LEU A 163 8.11 3.61 -6.30
N ARG A 164 9.13 3.79 -5.45
CA ARG A 164 10.47 4.19 -5.91
C ARG A 164 11.05 3.18 -6.89
N ALA A 165 10.97 1.89 -6.56
CA ALA A 165 11.43 0.83 -7.45
C ALA A 165 10.66 0.83 -8.79
N GLN A 166 9.34 0.99 -8.75
CA GLN A 166 8.50 1.10 -9.96
C GLN A 166 8.94 2.28 -10.84
N VAL A 167 9.01 3.49 -10.27
CA VAL A 167 9.35 4.72 -11.01
C VAL A 167 10.75 4.64 -11.62
N GLU A 168 11.73 4.13 -10.87
CA GLU A 168 13.08 3.98 -11.39
C GLU A 168 13.16 2.99 -12.56
N VAL A 169 12.48 1.84 -12.45
CA VAL A 169 12.42 0.88 -13.57
C VAL A 169 11.74 1.50 -14.79
N MET A 170 10.64 2.23 -14.60
CA MET A 170 9.94 2.91 -15.70
C MET A 170 10.84 3.96 -16.38
N ARG A 171 11.59 4.75 -15.61
CA ARG A 171 12.55 5.71 -16.16
C ARG A 171 13.65 5.03 -16.96
N CYS A 172 14.22 3.94 -16.44
CA CYS A 172 15.24 3.18 -17.17
C CYS A 172 14.72 2.67 -18.52
N LEU A 173 13.47 2.21 -18.59
CA LEU A 173 12.87 1.77 -19.86
C LEU A 173 12.69 2.91 -20.85
N VAL A 174 12.25 4.09 -20.38
CA VAL A 174 12.12 5.28 -21.23
C VAL A 174 13.49 5.69 -21.78
N THR A 175 14.50 5.83 -20.92
CA THR A 175 15.86 6.17 -21.34
C THR A 175 16.45 5.14 -22.31
N ALA A 176 16.27 3.84 -22.03
CA ALA A 176 16.73 2.79 -22.94
C ALA A 176 16.02 2.85 -24.30
N SER A 177 14.72 3.15 -24.32
CA SER A 177 13.96 3.27 -25.57
C SER A 177 14.41 4.48 -26.39
N GLU A 178 14.67 5.62 -25.74
CA GLU A 178 15.20 6.83 -26.38
C GLU A 178 16.58 6.58 -27.01
N LEU A 179 17.48 5.88 -26.30
CA LEU A 179 18.80 5.52 -26.83
C LEU A 179 18.72 4.59 -28.05
N MET A 180 17.75 3.67 -28.08
CA MET A 180 17.53 2.77 -29.22
C MET A 180 16.97 3.50 -30.45
N ILE A 181 16.18 4.57 -30.23
CA ILE A 181 15.67 5.42 -31.32
C ILE A 181 16.79 6.28 -31.92
N LEU A 182 17.72 6.75 -31.08
CA LEU A 182 18.84 7.61 -31.49
C LEU A 182 20.00 6.84 -32.13
N ASN A 183 20.10 5.52 -31.91
CA ASN A 183 21.09 4.64 -32.55
C ASN A 183 20.39 3.46 -33.24
N PRO A 184 19.68 3.68 -34.37
CA PRO A 184 19.09 2.59 -35.12
C PRO A 184 20.20 1.70 -35.69
N SER A 185 20.10 0.39 -35.43
CA SER A 185 20.96 -0.65 -36.00
C SER A 185 20.84 -0.76 -37.51
#